data_AF-A0A447MYR2-F1
#
_entry.id   AF-A0A447MYR2-F1
#
_cell.length_a   1.000
_cell.length_b   1.000
_cell.length_c   1.000
_cell.angle_alpha   90.00
_cell.angle_beta   90.00
_cell.angle_gamma   90.00
#
_symmetry.space_group_name_H-M   'P 1'
#
loop_
_entity.id
_entity.type
_entity.pdbx_description
1 polymer ?
#
loop_
_entity_poly.entity_id
_entity_poly.type
_entity_poly.pdbx_seq_one_letter_code
_entity_poly.pdbx_strand_id
1 'polypeptide(L)'
;MAAFAITQVVLDEATLFNIAVDPDFQRRGLGRMLLEHLIDELEKRGVVTLWLEVRASNAAAIALYESLGLTRRRFAAITIPRHKGMRTPSSWRYR
;
A
#
# COMPACT_ATOMS: atom_id res chain seq x y z
N MET A 1 -5.22 4.85 -18.72
CA MET A 1 -5.10 3.62 -17.90
C MET A 1 -6.06 3.77 -16.73
N ALA A 2 -7.04 2.88 -16.55
CA ALA A 2 -8.18 3.14 -15.63
C ALA A 2 -7.90 2.81 -14.16
N ALA A 3 -6.99 1.88 -13.88
CA ALA A 3 -6.59 1.51 -12.52
C ALA A 3 -5.22 0.81 -12.51
N PHE A 4 -4.54 0.80 -11.37
CA PHE A 4 -3.30 0.04 -11.16
C PHE A 4 -3.11 -0.36 -9.69
N ALA A 5 -2.27 -1.36 -9.45
CA ALA A 5 -1.70 -1.69 -8.15
C ALA A 5 -0.19 -1.95 -8.26
N ILE A 6 0.55 -1.60 -7.22
CA ILE A 6 1.99 -1.82 -7.08
C ILE A 6 2.22 -2.67 -5.84
N THR A 7 2.76 -3.87 -6.04
CA THR A 7 2.98 -4.86 -4.99
C THR A 7 4.42 -5.37 -5.06
N GLN A 8 5.04 -5.57 -3.91
CA GLN A 8 6.32 -6.29 -3.78
C GLN A 8 6.08 -7.61 -3.09
N VAL A 9 6.71 -8.68 -3.57
CA VAL A 9 6.71 -10.00 -2.96
C VAL A 9 8.09 -10.29 -2.40
N VAL A 10 8.16 -10.74 -1.15
CA VAL A 10 9.38 -11.18 -0.48
C VAL A 10 9.06 -12.48 0.24
N LEU A 11 9.68 -13.58 -0.19
CA LEU A 11 9.36 -14.93 0.29
C LEU A 11 7.86 -15.23 0.13
N ASP A 12 7.19 -15.57 1.23
CA ASP A 12 5.77 -15.90 1.34
C ASP A 12 4.90 -14.69 1.76
N GLU A 13 5.46 -13.48 1.74
CA GLU A 13 4.73 -12.25 2.06
C GLU A 13 4.71 -11.27 0.88
N ALA A 14 3.65 -10.47 0.82
CA ALA A 14 3.49 -9.38 -0.14
C ALA A 14 3.10 -8.08 0.54
N THR A 15 3.56 -6.95 0.00
CA THR A 15 3.18 -5.61 0.44
C THR A 15 2.61 -4.81 -0.71
N LEU A 16 1.34 -4.38 -0.59
CA LEU A 16 0.69 -3.47 -1.51
C LEU A 16 1.06 -2.03 -1.14
N PHE A 17 1.88 -1.39 -1.99
CA PHE A 17 2.36 -0.03 -1.79
C PHE A 17 1.39 1.04 -2.29
N ASN A 18 0.77 0.79 -3.44
CA ASN A 18 -0.13 1.74 -4.05
C ASN A 18 -1.22 1.02 -4.83
N ILE A 19 -2.43 1.54 -4.73
CA ILE A 19 -3.56 1.16 -5.57
C ILE A 19 -4.35 2.42 -5.87
N ALA A 20 -4.67 2.61 -7.15
CA ALA A 20 -5.46 3.75 -7.57
C ALA A 20 -6.40 3.36 -8.71
N VAL A 21 -7.57 4.00 -8.72
CA VAL A 21 -8.53 3.98 -9.81
C VAL A 21 -8.72 5.43 -10.24
N ASP A 22 -8.61 5.65 -11.54
CA ASP A 22 -8.87 6.94 -12.17
C ASP A 22 -10.24 7.48 -11.73
N PRO A 23 -10.36 8.74 -11.26
CA PRO A 23 -11.62 9.32 -10.78
C PRO A 23 -12.83 9.08 -11.69
N ASP A 24 -12.66 9.14 -13.01
CA ASP A 24 -13.75 8.97 -13.98
C ASP A 24 -14.27 7.52 -14.04
N PHE A 25 -13.50 6.59 -13.49
CA PHE A 25 -13.75 5.15 -13.50
C PHE A 25 -14.03 4.58 -12.10
N GLN A 26 -14.08 5.44 -11.07
CA GLN A 26 -14.39 5.02 -9.70
C GLN A 26 -15.85 4.55 -9.55
N ARG A 27 -16.11 3.82 -8.45
CA ARG A 27 -17.43 3.26 -8.10
C ARG A 27 -18.00 2.25 -9.11
N ARG A 28 -17.17 1.76 -10.04
CA ARG A 28 -17.50 0.70 -11.01
C ARG A 28 -16.95 -0.69 -10.63
N GLY A 29 -16.47 -0.85 -9.40
CA GLY A 29 -15.89 -2.12 -8.92
C GLY A 29 -14.44 -2.38 -9.34
N LEU A 30 -13.79 -1.49 -10.08
CA LEU A 30 -12.43 -1.71 -10.58
C LEU A 30 -11.40 -1.98 -9.47
N GLY A 31 -11.46 -1.24 -8.36
CA GLY A 31 -10.54 -1.46 -7.24
C GLY A 31 -10.71 -2.85 -6.61
N ARG A 32 -11.94 -3.35 -6.55
CA ARG A 32 -12.26 -4.72 -6.09
C ARG A 32 -11.67 -5.74 -7.06
N MET A 33 -11.98 -5.62 -8.34
CA MET A 33 -11.47 -6.54 -9.37
C MET A 33 -9.94 -6.63 -9.36
N LEU A 34 -9.27 -5.49 -9.17
CA LEU A 34 -7.82 -5.41 -9.17
C LEU A 34 -7.21 -6.08 -7.94
N LEU A 35 -7.86 -5.96 -6.77
CA LEU A 35 -7.45 -6.66 -5.55
C LEU A 35 -7.75 -8.15 -5.60
N GLU A 36 -8.93 -8.56 -6.10
CA GLU A 36 -9.28 -9.97 -6.26
C GLU A 36 -8.30 -10.67 -7.20
N HIS A 37 -7.98 -10.04 -8.34
CA HIS A 37 -6.96 -10.56 -9.24
C HIS A 37 -5.57 -10.60 -8.60
N LEU A 38 -5.19 -9.57 -7.83
CA LEU A 38 -3.92 -9.58 -7.10
C LEU A 38 -3.85 -10.73 -6.09
N ILE A 39 -4.91 -10.95 -5.31
CA ILE A 39 -4.97 -12.01 -4.29
C ILE A 39 -4.83 -13.39 -4.96
N ASP A 40 -5.60 -13.66 -6.01
CA ASP A 40 -5.50 -14.90 -6.79
C ASP A 40 -4.08 -15.14 -7.34
N GLU A 41 -3.43 -14.10 -7.85
CA GLU A 41 -2.04 -14.19 -8.32
C GLU A 41 -1.02 -14.42 -7.18
N LEU A 42 -1.27 -13.88 -5.99
CA LEU A 42 -0.43 -14.09 -4.81
C LEU A 42 -0.59 -15.52 -4.28
N GLU A 43 -1.82 -16.04 -4.23
CA GLU A 43 -2.10 -17.43 -3.82
C GLU A 43 -1.38 -18.43 -4.73
N LYS A 44 -1.44 -18.24 -6.06
CA LYS A 44 -0.71 -19.09 -7.03
C LYS A 44 0.80 -19.07 -6.83
N ARG A 45 1.35 -18.00 -6.25
CA ARG A 45 2.79 -17.86 -5.94
C ARG A 45 3.17 -18.41 -4.57
N GLY A 46 2.21 -18.92 -3.80
CA GLY A 46 2.44 -19.43 -2.44
C GLY A 46 2.62 -18.32 -1.40
N VAL A 47 2.17 -17.09 -1.70
CA VAL A 47 2.15 -16.00 -0.71
C VAL A 47 1.00 -16.24 0.25
N VAL A 48 1.28 -16.17 1.54
CA VAL A 48 0.32 -16.44 2.62
C VAL A 48 -0.15 -15.18 3.32
N THR A 49 0.56 -14.06 3.15
CA THR A 49 0.23 -12.79 3.81
C THR A 49 0.33 -11.61 2.84
N LEU A 50 -0.71 -10.77 2.80
CA LEU A 50 -0.71 -9.48 2.11
C LEU A 50 -0.82 -8.33 3.11
N TRP A 51 0.19 -7.48 3.15
CA TRP A 51 0.26 -6.27 3.95
C TRP A 51 -0.10 -5.03 3.13
N LEU A 52 -0.71 -4.05 3.79
CA LEU A 52 -0.91 -2.72 3.23
C LEU A 52 -1.01 -1.69 4.34
N GLU A 53 -0.73 -0.44 3.99
CA GLU A 53 -1.00 0.72 4.84
C GLU A 53 -2.10 1.58 4.22
N VAL A 54 -3.04 2.03 5.04
CA VAL A 54 -4.13 2.91 4.61
C VAL A 54 -4.30 4.04 5.60
N ARG A 55 -4.50 5.26 5.09
CA ARG A 55 -4.82 6.41 5.93
C ARG A 55 -6.15 6.17 6.64
N ALA A 56 -6.20 6.45 7.94
CA ALA A 56 -7.42 6.27 8.75
C ALA A 56 -8.64 7.04 8.22
N SER A 57 -8.41 8.15 7.52
CA SER A 57 -9.46 8.96 6.89
C SER A 57 -10.04 8.34 5.61
N ASN A 58 -9.41 7.31 5.03
CA ASN A 58 -9.87 6.70 3.79
C ASN A 58 -10.88 5.57 4.05
N ALA A 59 -12.07 5.95 4.53
CA ALA A 59 -13.13 5.01 4.89
C ALA A 59 -13.54 4.10 3.71
N ALA A 60 -13.54 4.61 2.48
CA ALA A 60 -13.88 3.84 1.29
C ALA A 60 -12.89 2.70 1.02
N ALA A 61 -11.58 2.96 1.11
CA ALA A 61 -10.57 1.92 0.94
C ALA A 61 -10.60 0.91 2.09
N ILE A 62 -10.77 1.38 3.33
CA ILE A 62 -10.89 0.49 4.50
C ILE A 62 -12.06 -0.49 4.32
N ALA A 63 -13.25 0.01 3.96
CA ALA A 63 -14.42 -0.83 3.73
C ALA A 63 -14.22 -1.83 2.57
N LEU A 64 -13.52 -1.42 1.51
CA LEU A 64 -13.16 -2.31 0.42
C LEU A 64 -12.24 -3.45 0.91
N TYR A 65 -11.18 -3.13 1.65
CA TYR A 65 -10.25 -4.13 2.18
C TYR A 65 -10.93 -5.09 3.15
N GLU A 66 -11.75 -4.59 4.08
CA GLU A 66 -12.51 -5.41 5.03
C GLU A 66 -13.49 -6.35 4.30
N SER A 67 -14.13 -5.87 3.23
CA SER A 67 -15.03 -6.70 2.40
C SER A 67 -14.33 -7.82 1.62
N LEU A 68 -13.00 -7.76 1.52
CA LEU A 68 -12.15 -8.79 0.92
C LEU A 68 -11.48 -9.68 1.98
N GLY A 69 -11.90 -9.56 3.25
CA GLY A 69 -11.38 -10.37 4.35
C GLY A 69 -10.07 -9.88 4.96
N LEU A 70 -9.55 -8.72 4.54
CA LEU A 70 -8.38 -8.13 5.18
C LEU A 70 -8.75 -7.63 6.58
N THR A 71 -7.88 -7.90 7.55
CA THR A 71 -8.10 -7.48 8.94
C THR A 71 -7.17 -6.35 9.33
N ARG A 72 -7.69 -5.35 10.04
CA ARG A 72 -6.87 -4.25 10.56
C ARG A 72 -5.92 -4.78 11.64
N ARG A 73 -4.63 -4.62 11.41
CA ARG A 73 -3.56 -4.89 12.38
C ARG A 73 -2.87 -3.59 12.77
N ARG A 74 -2.38 -3.52 14.02
CA ARG A 74 -1.62 -2.37 14.53
C ARG A 74 -0.14 -2.74 14.51
N PHE A 75 0.65 -2.04 13.71
CA PHE A 75 2.10 -2.24 13.66
C PHE A 75 2.78 -1.07 14.38
N ALA A 76 3.75 -1.37 15.23
CA ALA A 76 4.63 -0.35 15.80
C ALA A 76 5.84 -0.19 14.88
N ALA A 77 6.01 0.98 14.27
CA ALA A 77 7.23 1.30 13.55
C ALA A 77 8.30 1.77 14.54
N ILE A 78 9.51 1.20 14.46
CA ILE A 78 10.67 1.73 15.18
C ILE A 78 11.27 2.84 14.33
N THR A 79 11.21 4.08 14.82
CA THR A 79 11.97 5.17 14.21
C THR A 79 13.45 4.95 14.47
N ILE A 80 14.22 4.61 13.43
CA ILE A 80 15.68 4.61 13.53
C ILE A 80 16.12 6.08 13.63
N PRO A 81 16.73 6.52 14.75
CA PRO A 81 17.28 7.87 14.82
C PRO A 81 18.33 7.98 13.73
N ARG A 82 18.12 8.91 12.78
CA ARG A 82 19.14 9.25 11.79
C ARG A 82 20.46 9.50 12.53
N HIS A 83 21.51 8.78 12.15
CA HIS A 83 22.85 8.94 12.71
C HIS A 83 23.23 10.42 12.73
N LYS A 84 23.41 11.01 13.92
CA LYS A 84 23.95 12.36 14.10
C LYS A 84 25.38 12.37 13.56
N GLY A 85 25.58 12.73 12.29
CA GLY A 85 26.92 12.67 11.71
C GLY A 85 27.08 13.13 10.27
N MET A 86 26.22 14.01 9.75
CA MET A 86 26.53 14.74 8.51
C MET A 86 26.25 16.22 8.75
N ARG A 87 27.33 17.00 8.88
CA ARG A 87 27.30 18.46 8.79
C ARG A 87 26.71 18.82 7.43
N THR A 88 25.56 19.46 7.41
CA THR A 88 25.07 20.19 6.25
C THR A 88 26.09 21.30 5.91
N PRO A 89 26.63 21.38 4.67
CA PRO A 89 27.26 22.61 4.23
C PRO A 89 26.21 23.71 4.20
N SER A 90 26.47 24.77 4.97
CA SER A 90 25.66 25.97 5.06
C SER A 90 25.77 26.81 3.78
N SER A 91 25.02 26.47 2.73
CA SER A 91 24.70 27.42 1.64
C SER A 91 23.66 26.86 0.66
N TRP A 92 22.38 26.96 1.01
CA TRP A 92 21.32 27.15 0.01
C TRP A 92 20.37 28.22 0.55
N ARG A 93 20.71 29.49 0.28
CA ARG A 93 19.75 30.60 0.37
C ARG A 93 18.87 30.52 -0.88
N TYR A 94 17.59 30.18 -0.69
CA TYR A 94 16.58 30.51 -1.70
C TYR A 94 16.38 32.03 -1.65
N ARG A 95 16.58 32.65 -2.81
CA ARG A 95 16.10 34.00 -3.10
C ARG A 95 14.66 33.88 -3.58
#